data_AF-A0A2J6PI37-F1
#
_entry.id   AF-A0A2J6PI37-F1
#
_cell.length_a   1.000
_cell.length_b   1.000
_cell.length_c   1.000
_cell.angle_alpha   90.00
_cell.angle_beta   90.00
_cell.angle_gamma   90.00
#
_symmetry.space_group_name_H-M   'P 1'
#
loop_
_entity.id
_entity.type
_entity.pdbx_description
1 polymer ?
#
loop_
_entity_poly.entity_id
_entity_poly.type
_entity_poly.pdbx_seq_one_letter_code
_entity_poly.pdbx_strand_id
1 'polypeptide(L)'
;MLLTAIQAQAQTGPPYLPTTAGLGGMPTKTLDDPICAVFLALFAMGAVTHMAILQVNLRRKKKFVMSGLLFGFCMARITTMTMRMVWASYPHNISVAIAAQVFVAAGVLLLFVINLIFAQRIVRASHPHWAWAKWFSLAFKLYYASIVLMLIALITCTVQSFFTLDHNIRRIDRDVQLVGSTYFSVAAFLPIPLLLLRVIIPDRPPIEKFGHGRFRTKILILTFSSALLTLGAAFRAGINYVPRPSAHPAWYTSKACFYIFNFTIEIIIVWLYAMIRVDKRFHIPDGSHSPGDY
;
A
#
# COMPACT_ATOMS: atom_id res chain seq x y z
N MET A 1 21.80 -39.44 13.16
CA MET A 1 20.37 -39.78 12.94
C MET A 1 19.51 -39.62 14.21
N LEU A 2 19.99 -38.89 15.23
CA LEU A 2 19.32 -38.74 16.54
C LEU A 2 19.24 -37.25 17.01
N LEU A 3 19.46 -36.31 16.09
CA LEU A 3 19.40 -34.86 16.33
C LEU A 3 18.24 -34.17 15.59
N THR A 4 17.42 -34.92 14.85
CA THR A 4 16.28 -34.42 14.08
C THR A 4 14.94 -34.45 14.85
N ALA A 5 14.94 -34.87 16.12
CA ALA A 5 13.71 -35.09 16.90
C ALA A 5 13.34 -33.94 17.87
N ILE A 6 13.97 -32.76 17.78
CA ILE A 6 13.72 -31.64 18.72
C ILE A 6 12.82 -30.52 18.15
N GLN A 7 12.38 -30.57 16.88
CA GLN A 7 11.68 -29.43 16.25
C GLN A 7 10.21 -29.63 15.88
N ALA A 8 9.50 -30.49 16.60
CA ALA A 8 8.04 -30.52 16.58
C ALA A 8 7.48 -30.48 18.00
N GLN A 9 7.82 -29.43 18.76
CA GLN A 9 6.99 -29.06 19.90
C GLN A 9 5.64 -28.61 19.31
N ALA A 10 4.68 -29.53 19.29
CA ALA A 10 3.30 -29.21 18.96
C ALA A 10 2.85 -28.11 19.93
N GLN A 11 2.70 -26.88 19.43
CA GLN A 11 2.09 -25.81 20.23
C GLN A 11 0.73 -26.30 20.71
N THR A 12 0.55 -26.38 22.03
CA THR A 12 -0.65 -26.91 22.68
C THR A 12 -1.86 -25.97 22.58
N GLY A 13 -1.71 -24.79 21.97
CA GLY A 13 -2.80 -23.86 21.71
C GLY A 13 -2.45 -22.76 20.69
N PRO A 14 -3.45 -22.05 20.16
CA PRO A 14 -3.25 -20.95 19.23
C PRO A 14 -2.57 -19.74 19.91
N PRO A 15 -1.90 -18.84 19.16
CA PRO A 15 -1.71 -18.88 17.71
C PRO A 15 -0.64 -19.89 17.27
N TYR A 16 -0.91 -20.57 16.16
CA TYR A 16 -0.05 -21.57 15.52
C TYR A 16 0.90 -20.95 14.50
N LEU A 17 2.12 -21.49 14.40
CA LEU A 17 3.10 -21.06 13.40
C LEU A 17 2.65 -21.39 11.95
N PRO A 18 2.90 -20.50 10.98
CA PRO A 18 2.69 -20.78 9.57
C PRO A 18 3.59 -21.91 9.06
N THR A 19 3.04 -22.77 8.23
CA THR A 19 3.79 -23.83 7.53
C THR A 19 4.48 -23.32 6.25
N THR A 20 4.12 -22.12 5.79
CA THR A 20 4.66 -21.49 4.58
C THR A 20 5.66 -20.39 4.91
N ALA A 21 6.64 -20.21 4.03
CA ALA A 21 7.62 -19.14 4.11
C ALA A 21 6.95 -17.79 3.81
N GLY A 22 6.93 -16.90 4.80
CA GLY A 22 6.53 -15.50 4.61
C GLY A 22 7.63 -14.68 3.94
N LEU A 23 7.25 -13.66 3.17
CA LEU A 23 8.20 -12.69 2.60
C LEU A 23 9.03 -12.02 3.70
N GLY A 24 10.35 -12.08 3.58
CA GLY A 24 11.29 -11.54 4.55
C GLY A 24 11.60 -12.48 5.73
N GLY A 25 10.89 -13.61 5.84
CA GLY A 25 11.10 -14.62 6.88
C GLY A 25 11.16 -14.07 8.30
N MET A 26 11.80 -14.85 9.18
CA MET A 26 12.05 -14.46 10.57
C MET A 26 13.10 -13.33 10.63
N PRO A 27 12.82 -12.21 11.32
CA PRO A 27 13.79 -11.13 11.48
C PRO A 27 14.95 -11.55 12.40
N THR A 28 16.12 -10.96 12.17
CA THR A 28 17.35 -11.19 12.94
C THR A 28 17.95 -9.86 13.32
N LYS A 29 18.32 -9.67 14.59
CA LYS A 29 18.85 -8.39 15.10
C LYS A 29 20.00 -7.82 14.28
N THR A 30 20.97 -8.67 13.93
CA THR A 30 22.19 -8.24 13.22
C THR A 30 21.94 -7.62 11.85
N LEU A 31 20.83 -7.96 11.19
CA LEU A 31 20.52 -7.51 9.84
C LEU A 31 19.28 -6.62 9.77
N ASP A 32 18.18 -7.04 10.41
CA ASP A 32 16.90 -6.33 10.32
C ASP A 32 16.92 -5.04 11.15
N ASP A 33 17.52 -5.02 12.35
CA ASP A 33 17.51 -3.82 13.20
C ASP A 33 18.17 -2.60 12.55
N PRO A 34 19.39 -2.67 11.97
CA PRO A 34 19.99 -1.50 11.32
C PRO A 34 19.20 -1.06 10.07
N ILE A 35 18.68 -2.00 9.28
CA ILE A 35 17.88 -1.67 8.08
C ILE A 35 16.56 -0.99 8.50
N CYS A 36 15.87 -1.54 9.49
CA CYS A 36 14.64 -0.98 10.03
C CYS A 36 14.89 0.40 10.65
N ALA A 37 15.99 0.62 11.36
CA ALA A 37 16.33 1.93 11.92
C ALA A 37 16.47 3.01 10.83
N VAL A 38 17.13 2.67 9.71
CA VAL A 38 17.26 3.59 8.56
C VAL A 38 15.88 3.91 7.96
N PHE A 39 15.07 2.89 7.65
CA PHE A 39 13.73 3.13 7.12
C PHE A 39 12.83 3.91 8.09
N LEU A 40 12.92 3.61 9.39
CA LEU A 40 12.19 4.31 10.44
C LEU A 40 12.56 5.80 10.44
N ALA A 41 13.85 6.14 10.39
CA ALA A 41 14.30 7.52 10.29
C ALA A 41 13.78 8.22 9.02
N LEU A 42 13.86 7.53 7.87
CA LEU A 42 13.35 8.05 6.60
C LEU A 42 11.83 8.31 6.62
N PHE A 43 11.04 7.39 7.18
CA PHE A 43 9.59 7.59 7.33
C PHE A 43 9.25 8.62 8.40
N ALA A 44 10.03 8.74 9.48
CA ALA A 44 9.86 9.81 10.46
C ALA A 44 10.08 11.19 9.85
N MET A 45 11.14 11.37 9.06
CA MET A 45 11.36 12.61 8.30
C MET A 45 10.25 12.85 7.28
N GLY A 46 9.77 11.80 6.60
CA GLY A 46 8.62 11.86 5.71
C GLY A 46 7.34 12.32 6.41
N ALA A 47 7.06 11.79 7.60
CA ALA A 47 5.91 12.16 8.43
C ALA A 47 5.97 13.64 8.82
N VAL A 48 7.11 14.09 9.35
CA VAL A 48 7.33 15.51 9.69
C VAL A 48 7.12 16.40 8.47
N THR A 49 7.68 16.02 7.31
CA THR A 49 7.58 16.79 6.07
C THR A 49 6.13 16.91 5.59
N HIS A 50 5.38 15.80 5.50
CA HIS A 50 3.99 15.82 5.03
C HIS A 50 3.04 16.48 6.03
N MET A 51 3.30 16.35 7.33
CA MET A 51 2.57 17.10 8.35
C MET A 51 2.85 18.60 8.24
N ALA A 52 4.11 19.01 8.09
CA ALA A 52 4.47 20.42 7.90
C ALA A 52 3.80 21.01 6.65
N ILE A 53 3.80 20.27 5.54
CA ILE A 53 3.10 20.67 4.30
C ILE A 53 1.60 20.85 4.57
N LEU A 54 0.96 19.89 5.24
CA LEU A 54 -0.46 19.98 5.58
C LEU A 54 -0.76 21.22 6.43
N GLN A 55 0.01 21.45 7.50
CA GLN A 55 -0.18 22.58 8.40
C GLN A 55 0.01 23.93 7.68
N VAL A 56 1.05 24.04 6.85
CA VAL A 56 1.29 25.26 6.05
C VAL A 56 0.15 25.51 5.07
N ASN A 57 -0.38 24.48 4.43
CA ASN A 57 -1.48 24.60 3.49
C ASN A 57 -2.81 24.97 4.19
N LEU A 58 -3.09 24.38 5.35
CA LEU A 58 -4.26 24.74 6.17
C LEU A 58 -4.21 26.19 6.64
N ARG A 59 -3.05 26.68 7.10
CA ARG A 59 -2.86 28.10 7.45
C ARG A 59 -3.10 29.05 6.27
N ARG A 60 -2.88 28.57 5.04
CA ARG A 60 -3.17 29.29 3.79
C ARG A 60 -4.59 29.04 3.25
N LYS A 61 -5.47 28.43 4.04
CA LYS A 61 -6.85 28.05 3.67
C LYS A 61 -6.92 27.15 2.41
N LYS A 62 -5.90 26.31 2.19
CA LYS A 62 -5.84 25.33 1.11
C LYS A 62 -5.90 23.92 1.70
N LYS A 63 -7.00 23.20 1.54
CA LYS A 63 -7.14 21.85 2.09
C LYS A 63 -6.59 20.82 1.11
N PHE A 64 -5.47 20.19 1.47
CA PHE A 64 -4.90 19.09 0.70
C PHE A 64 -4.81 17.81 1.54
N VAL A 65 -5.94 17.10 1.64
CA VAL A 65 -6.11 15.90 2.48
C VAL A 65 -5.07 14.80 2.19
N MET A 66 -4.54 14.71 0.97
CA MET A 66 -3.53 13.68 0.64
C MET A 66 -2.22 13.85 1.42
N SER A 67 -1.85 15.07 1.84
CA SER A 67 -0.71 15.25 2.74
C SER A 67 -0.98 14.64 4.12
N GLY A 68 -2.22 14.70 4.60
CA GLY A 68 -2.63 14.00 5.83
C GLY A 68 -2.61 12.48 5.67
N LEU A 69 -3.06 11.95 4.53
CA LEU A 69 -2.95 10.52 4.22
C LEU A 69 -1.49 10.05 4.12
N LEU A 70 -0.60 10.85 3.53
CA LEU A 70 0.84 10.54 3.46
C LEU A 70 1.51 10.60 4.84
N PHE A 71 1.10 11.52 5.71
CA PHE A 71 1.51 11.51 7.11
C PHE A 71 1.05 10.22 7.81
N GLY A 72 -0.24 9.86 7.70
CA GLY A 72 -0.77 8.62 8.27
C GLY A 72 -0.07 7.37 7.72
N PHE A 73 0.26 7.37 6.43
CA PHE A 73 1.06 6.32 5.80
C PHE A 73 2.45 6.21 6.44
N CYS A 74 3.16 7.33 6.62
CA CYS A 74 4.47 7.33 7.27
C CYS A 74 4.38 6.83 8.72
N MET A 75 3.34 7.23 9.46
CA MET A 75 3.10 6.71 10.82
C MET A 75 2.87 5.19 10.84
N ALA A 76 2.08 4.66 9.90
CA ALA A 76 1.88 3.22 9.76
C ALA A 76 3.21 2.49 9.46
N ARG A 77 4.10 3.10 8.67
CA ARG A 77 5.42 2.54 8.36
C ARG A 77 6.42 2.63 9.51
N ILE A 78 6.40 3.69 10.29
CA ILE A 78 7.15 3.75 11.56
C ILE A 78 6.72 2.60 12.47
N THR A 79 5.42 2.40 12.67
CA THR A 79 4.89 1.27 13.44
C THR A 79 5.32 -0.08 12.85
N THR A 80 5.32 -0.22 11.53
CA THR A 80 5.79 -1.45 10.87
C THR A 80 7.26 -1.74 11.19
N MET A 81 8.14 -0.74 11.08
CA MET A 81 9.57 -0.89 11.37
C MET A 81 9.81 -1.21 12.85
N THR A 82 9.11 -0.52 13.75
CA THR A 82 9.18 -0.81 15.20
C THR A 82 8.74 -2.24 15.50
N MET A 83 7.60 -2.68 14.96
CA MET A 83 7.12 -4.06 15.17
C MET A 83 8.08 -5.10 14.60
N ARG A 84 8.74 -4.82 13.48
CA ARG A 84 9.75 -5.70 12.89
C ARG A 84 10.99 -5.84 13.79
N MET A 85 11.47 -4.74 14.40
CA MET A 85 12.57 -4.75 15.37
C MET A 85 12.18 -5.46 16.68
N VAL A 86 10.96 -5.22 17.18
CA VAL A 86 10.44 -5.93 18.36
C VAL A 86 10.36 -7.42 18.07
N TRP A 87 9.89 -7.83 16.89
CA TRP A 87 9.87 -9.23 16.48
C TRP A 87 11.28 -9.82 16.39
N ALA A 88 12.29 -9.06 15.93
CA ALA A 88 13.70 -9.51 15.95
C ALA A 88 14.21 -9.75 17.37
N SER A 89 13.69 -9.01 18.35
CA SER A 89 14.04 -9.17 19.77
C SER A 89 13.26 -10.25 20.49
N TYR A 90 12.03 -10.52 20.05
CA TYR A 90 11.14 -11.53 20.62
C TYR A 90 10.64 -12.48 19.51
N PRO A 91 11.52 -13.30 18.90
CA PRO A 91 11.18 -14.08 17.70
C PRO A 91 10.06 -15.10 17.94
N HIS A 92 9.92 -15.59 19.17
CA HIS A 92 8.88 -16.55 19.55
C HIS A 92 7.52 -15.91 19.90
N ASN A 93 7.43 -14.58 19.93
CA ASN A 93 6.16 -13.90 20.19
C ASN A 93 5.34 -13.78 18.89
N ILE A 94 4.43 -14.72 18.69
CA ILE A 94 3.63 -14.84 17.46
C ILE A 94 2.66 -13.66 17.31
N SER A 95 2.15 -13.09 18.40
CA SER A 95 1.26 -11.92 18.34
C SER A 95 1.96 -10.70 17.72
N VAL A 96 3.23 -10.48 18.07
CA VAL A 96 4.05 -9.43 17.45
C VAL A 96 4.30 -9.74 15.97
N ALA A 97 4.57 -11.01 15.63
CA ALA A 97 4.73 -11.43 14.24
C ALA A 97 3.49 -11.16 13.40
N ILE A 98 2.30 -11.52 13.91
CA ILE A 98 1.01 -11.26 13.24
C ILE A 98 0.82 -9.75 13.05
N ALA A 99 1.01 -8.95 14.10
CA ALA A 99 0.87 -7.51 14.03
C ALA A 99 1.82 -6.90 12.99
N ALA A 100 3.08 -7.30 12.98
CA ALA A 100 4.07 -6.86 11.99
C ALA A 100 3.60 -7.16 10.55
N GLN A 101 3.15 -8.39 10.29
CA GLN A 101 2.69 -8.80 8.96
C GLN A 101 1.44 -8.03 8.50
N VAL A 102 0.50 -7.78 9.40
CA VAL A 102 -0.70 -6.97 9.12
C VAL A 102 -0.31 -5.54 8.73
N PHE A 103 0.56 -4.88 9.48
CA PHE A 103 1.01 -3.53 9.16
C PHE A 103 1.82 -3.46 7.85
N VAL A 104 2.64 -4.47 7.54
CA VAL A 104 3.34 -4.59 6.25
C VAL A 104 2.34 -4.52 5.10
N ALA A 105 1.32 -5.38 5.13
CA ALA A 105 0.34 -5.52 4.05
C ALA A 105 -0.64 -4.34 3.97
N ALA A 106 -1.17 -3.90 5.10
CA ALA A 106 -2.20 -2.85 5.14
C ALA A 106 -1.65 -1.45 4.79
N GLY A 107 -0.41 -1.15 5.21
CA GLY A 107 0.16 0.19 5.10
C GLY A 107 0.17 0.73 3.67
N VAL A 108 0.49 -0.10 2.67
CA VAL A 108 0.66 0.34 1.27
C VAL A 108 -0.65 0.83 0.64
N LEU A 109 -1.80 0.41 1.16
CA LEU A 109 -3.10 0.72 0.56
C LEU A 109 -3.41 2.22 0.55
N LEU A 110 -2.87 2.99 1.50
CA LEU A 110 -3.03 4.45 1.48
C LEU A 110 -2.44 5.06 0.20
N LEU A 111 -1.30 4.56 -0.28
CA LEU A 111 -0.70 5.04 -1.52
C LEU A 111 -1.52 4.66 -2.75
N PHE A 112 -2.14 3.48 -2.76
CA PHE A 112 -3.05 3.08 -3.85
C PHE A 112 -4.26 4.02 -3.91
N VAL A 113 -4.87 4.29 -2.76
CA VAL A 113 -6.00 5.24 -2.65
C VAL A 113 -5.60 6.64 -3.11
N ILE A 114 -4.43 7.14 -2.69
CA ILE A 114 -3.92 8.45 -3.14
C ILE A 114 -3.78 8.49 -4.67
N ASN A 115 -3.15 7.47 -5.29
CA ASN A 115 -2.99 7.42 -6.74
C ASN A 115 -4.33 7.33 -7.47
N LEU A 116 -5.28 6.56 -6.96
CA LEU A 116 -6.63 6.48 -7.52
C LEU A 116 -7.36 7.81 -7.45
N ILE A 117 -7.22 8.57 -6.36
CA ILE A 117 -7.80 9.90 -6.25
C ILE A 117 -7.14 10.85 -7.25
N PHE A 118 -5.82 10.80 -7.41
CA PHE A 118 -5.14 11.59 -8.44
C PHE A 118 -5.55 11.19 -9.86
N ALA A 119 -5.76 9.90 -10.12
CA ALA A 119 -6.25 9.40 -11.40
C ALA A 119 -7.65 9.95 -11.68
N GLN A 120 -8.56 9.85 -10.70
CA GLN A 120 -9.91 10.39 -10.78
C GLN A 120 -9.90 11.89 -11.09
N ARG A 121 -9.02 12.67 -10.45
CA ARG A 121 -8.86 14.11 -10.72
C ARG A 121 -8.39 14.39 -12.14
N ILE A 122 -7.39 13.66 -12.63
CA ILE A 122 -6.89 13.81 -14.00
C ILE A 122 -7.97 13.42 -15.01
N VAL A 123 -8.70 12.33 -14.78
CA VAL A 123 -9.78 11.88 -15.68
C VAL A 123 -10.91 12.91 -15.73
N ARG A 124 -11.31 13.48 -14.58
CA ARG A 124 -12.32 14.56 -14.54
C ARG A 124 -11.90 15.83 -15.24
N ALA A 125 -10.63 16.22 -15.11
CA ALA A 125 -10.08 17.37 -15.81
C ALA A 125 -9.91 17.14 -17.32
N SER A 126 -9.67 15.88 -17.75
CA SER A 126 -9.49 15.54 -19.16
C SER A 126 -10.82 15.31 -19.87
N HIS A 127 -11.83 14.77 -19.17
CA HIS A 127 -13.14 14.48 -19.76
C HIS A 127 -14.31 15.00 -18.90
N PRO A 128 -14.53 16.32 -18.84
CA PRO A 128 -15.51 16.88 -17.91
C PRO A 128 -16.95 16.38 -18.13
N HIS A 129 -17.33 16.06 -19.37
CA HIS A 129 -18.71 15.70 -19.69
C HIS A 129 -19.19 14.39 -19.05
N TRP A 130 -18.35 13.33 -19.06
CA TRP A 130 -18.75 12.02 -18.54
C TRP A 130 -18.13 11.70 -17.18
N ALA A 131 -16.93 12.19 -16.88
CA ALA A 131 -16.25 11.88 -15.61
C ALA A 131 -16.84 12.65 -14.40
N TRP A 132 -17.65 13.67 -14.64
CA TRP A 132 -18.47 14.30 -13.61
C TRP A 132 -19.85 13.67 -13.44
N ALA A 133 -20.23 12.71 -14.29
CA ALA A 133 -21.50 12.03 -14.18
C ALA A 133 -21.64 11.29 -12.84
N LYS A 134 -22.88 11.21 -12.34
CA LYS A 134 -23.18 10.59 -11.03
C LYS A 134 -22.72 9.14 -10.96
N TRP A 135 -22.86 8.38 -12.06
CA TRP A 135 -22.46 6.97 -12.13
C TRP A 135 -20.95 6.79 -11.95
N PHE A 136 -20.12 7.66 -12.55
CA PHE A 136 -18.66 7.58 -12.41
C PHE A 136 -18.22 7.88 -10.98
N SER A 137 -18.81 8.92 -10.38
CA SER A 137 -18.56 9.28 -8.99
C SER A 137 -19.01 8.18 -8.02
N LEU A 138 -20.15 7.53 -8.28
CA LEU A 138 -20.64 6.40 -7.51
C LEU A 138 -19.71 5.18 -7.67
N ALA A 139 -19.26 4.88 -8.88
CA ALA A 139 -18.34 3.78 -9.15
C ALA A 139 -17.04 3.91 -8.33
N PHE A 140 -16.42 5.09 -8.30
CA PHE A 140 -15.23 5.33 -7.46
C PHE A 140 -15.52 5.20 -5.97
N LYS A 141 -16.67 5.70 -5.48
CA LYS A 141 -17.06 5.57 -4.07
C LYS A 141 -17.26 4.10 -3.68
N LEU A 142 -17.96 3.33 -4.52
CA LEU A 142 -18.15 1.89 -4.33
C LEU A 142 -16.79 1.16 -4.37
N TYR A 143 -15.90 1.56 -5.28
CA TYR A 143 -14.57 0.97 -5.38
C TYR A 143 -13.71 1.24 -4.13
N TYR A 144 -13.73 2.47 -3.60
CA TYR A 144 -13.06 2.80 -2.34
C TYR A 144 -13.65 2.01 -1.16
N ALA A 145 -14.97 1.88 -1.09
CA ALA A 145 -15.62 1.06 -0.07
C ALA A 145 -15.20 -0.42 -0.20
N SER A 146 -15.14 -0.97 -1.41
CA SER A 146 -14.69 -2.35 -1.62
C SER A 146 -13.21 -2.57 -1.28
N ILE A 147 -12.32 -1.58 -1.46
CA ILE A 147 -10.93 -1.65 -0.97
C ILE A 147 -10.89 -1.82 0.55
N VAL A 148 -11.71 -1.05 1.27
CA VAL A 148 -11.78 -1.13 2.75
C VAL A 148 -12.37 -2.47 3.19
N LEU A 149 -13.46 -2.92 2.58
CA LEU A 149 -14.06 -4.22 2.88
C LEU A 149 -13.10 -5.38 2.60
N MET A 150 -12.39 -5.33 1.47
CA MET A 150 -11.37 -6.32 1.13
C MET A 150 -10.21 -6.31 2.12
N LEU A 151 -9.80 -5.13 2.62
CA LEU A 151 -8.76 -5.03 3.64
C LEU A 151 -9.20 -5.68 4.94
N ILE A 152 -10.44 -5.43 5.38
CA ILE A 152 -11.00 -6.05 6.59
C ILE A 152 -11.02 -7.58 6.42
N ALA A 153 -11.54 -8.08 5.29
CA ALA A 153 -11.55 -9.50 5.00
C ALA A 153 -10.13 -10.11 4.99
N LEU A 154 -9.17 -9.45 4.35
CA LEU A 154 -7.78 -9.90 4.29
C LEU A 154 -7.15 -9.98 5.68
N ILE A 155 -7.35 -8.95 6.52
CA ILE A 155 -6.83 -8.93 7.90
C ILE A 155 -7.47 -10.06 8.70
N THR A 156 -8.79 -10.20 8.67
CA THR A 156 -9.52 -11.22 9.41
C THR A 156 -9.06 -12.62 9.01
N CYS A 157 -9.02 -12.95 7.72
CA CYS A 157 -8.55 -14.25 7.23
C CYS A 157 -7.06 -14.49 7.50
N THR A 158 -6.24 -13.43 7.46
CA THR A 158 -4.83 -13.54 7.83
C THR A 158 -4.70 -13.92 9.31
N VAL A 159 -5.35 -13.18 10.21
CA VAL A 159 -5.29 -13.46 11.66
C VAL A 159 -5.91 -14.83 11.94
N GLN A 160 -7.10 -15.13 11.44
CA GLN A 160 -7.80 -16.40 11.67
C GLN A 160 -6.98 -17.62 11.29
N SER A 161 -6.20 -17.55 10.19
CA SER A 161 -5.32 -18.64 9.77
C SER A 161 -4.29 -19.08 10.83
N PHE A 162 -3.92 -18.19 11.76
CA PHE A 162 -3.05 -18.49 12.90
C PHE A 162 -3.82 -19.10 14.08
N PHE A 163 -5.13 -18.92 14.19
CA PHE A 163 -5.92 -19.37 15.36
C PHE A 163 -6.71 -20.65 15.12
N THR A 164 -6.76 -21.16 13.88
CA THR A 164 -7.46 -22.39 13.53
C THR A 164 -6.51 -23.47 12.99
N LEU A 165 -6.82 -24.74 13.27
CA LEU A 165 -6.20 -25.92 12.64
C LEU A 165 -7.12 -26.57 11.61
N ASP A 166 -8.37 -26.11 11.48
CA ASP A 166 -9.33 -26.63 10.53
C ASP A 166 -8.84 -26.35 9.10
N HIS A 167 -8.67 -27.43 8.34
CA HIS A 167 -8.21 -27.36 6.95
C HIS A 167 -9.20 -26.63 6.04
N ASN A 168 -10.51 -26.75 6.29
CA ASN A 168 -11.52 -26.06 5.48
C ASN A 168 -11.48 -24.55 5.72
N ILE A 169 -11.38 -24.12 6.98
CA ILE A 169 -11.25 -22.70 7.33
C ILE A 169 -9.97 -22.12 6.73
N ARG A 170 -8.83 -22.81 6.87
CA ARG A 170 -7.56 -22.38 6.28
C ARG A 170 -7.59 -22.30 4.76
N ARG A 171 -8.33 -23.20 4.09
CA ARG A 171 -8.53 -23.13 2.64
C ARG A 171 -9.29 -21.86 2.25
N ILE A 172 -10.40 -21.56 2.92
CA ILE A 172 -11.20 -20.36 2.66
C ILE A 172 -10.37 -19.10 2.94
N ASP A 173 -9.67 -19.05 4.07
CA ASP A 173 -8.77 -17.93 4.42
C ASP A 173 -7.72 -17.72 3.35
N ARG A 174 -7.17 -18.81 2.81
CA ARG A 174 -6.18 -18.77 1.76
C ARG A 174 -6.75 -18.23 0.45
N ASP A 175 -7.94 -18.64 0.05
CA ASP A 175 -8.61 -18.14 -1.15
C ASP A 175 -8.88 -16.64 -1.03
N VAL A 176 -9.35 -16.18 0.13
CA VAL A 176 -9.54 -14.75 0.42
C VAL A 176 -8.22 -13.98 0.37
N GLN A 177 -7.14 -14.54 0.91
CA GLN A 177 -5.80 -13.92 0.84
C GLN A 177 -5.29 -13.78 -0.60
N LEU A 178 -5.50 -14.81 -1.43
CA LEU A 178 -5.13 -14.77 -2.85
C LEU A 178 -5.96 -13.71 -3.58
N VAL A 179 -7.28 -13.74 -3.46
CA VAL A 179 -8.20 -12.77 -4.06
C VAL A 179 -7.85 -11.35 -3.61
N GLY A 180 -7.67 -11.13 -2.31
CA GLY A 180 -7.36 -9.80 -1.77
C GLY A 180 -6.02 -9.26 -2.27
N SER A 181 -4.98 -10.09 -2.33
CA SER A 181 -3.67 -9.66 -2.84
C SER A 181 -3.70 -9.32 -4.34
N THR A 182 -4.45 -10.09 -5.14
CA THR A 182 -4.67 -9.81 -6.57
C THR A 182 -5.51 -8.56 -6.76
N TYR A 183 -6.58 -8.41 -5.98
CA TYR A 183 -7.46 -7.25 -6.00
C TYR A 183 -6.69 -5.95 -5.70
N PHE A 184 -5.81 -5.95 -4.69
CA PHE A 184 -4.97 -4.79 -4.40
C PHE A 184 -3.90 -4.54 -5.46
N SER A 185 -3.42 -5.58 -6.15
CA SER A 185 -2.54 -5.41 -7.31
C SER A 185 -3.26 -4.74 -8.48
N VAL A 186 -4.51 -5.11 -8.73
CA VAL A 186 -5.38 -4.42 -9.70
C VAL A 186 -5.62 -2.98 -9.28
N ALA A 187 -5.88 -2.71 -7.99
CA ALA A 187 -6.06 -1.36 -7.47
C ALA A 187 -4.82 -0.48 -7.66
N ALA A 188 -3.61 -1.03 -7.46
CA ALA A 188 -2.35 -0.34 -7.72
C ALA A 188 -2.12 -0.07 -9.21
N PHE A 189 -2.57 -0.98 -10.08
CA PHE A 189 -2.45 -0.88 -11.54
C PHE A 189 -3.45 0.09 -12.16
N LEU A 190 -4.69 0.15 -11.65
CA LEU A 190 -5.83 0.86 -12.23
C LEU A 190 -5.59 2.34 -12.61
N PRO A 191 -4.78 3.15 -11.91
CA PRO A 191 -4.42 4.49 -12.38
C PRO A 191 -3.80 4.52 -13.78
N ILE A 192 -3.03 3.50 -14.18
CA ILE A 192 -2.35 3.45 -15.49
C ILE A 192 -3.37 3.36 -16.64
N PRO A 193 -4.28 2.37 -16.72
CA PRO A 193 -5.29 2.33 -17.77
C PRO A 193 -6.21 3.55 -17.74
N LEU A 194 -6.57 4.07 -16.56
CA LEU A 194 -7.36 5.31 -16.46
C LEU A 194 -6.66 6.51 -17.12
N LEU A 195 -5.34 6.60 -17.03
CA LEU A 195 -4.55 7.61 -17.73
C LEU A 195 -4.39 7.32 -19.22
N LEU A 196 -4.32 6.04 -19.63
CA LEU A 196 -4.28 5.65 -21.04
C LEU A 196 -5.58 5.93 -21.78
N LEU A 197 -6.74 5.85 -21.09
CA LEU A 197 -8.03 6.23 -21.67
C LEU A 197 -8.02 7.65 -22.25
N ARG A 198 -7.23 8.56 -21.67
CA ARG A 198 -7.02 9.91 -22.22
C ARG A 198 -6.38 9.93 -23.60
N VAL A 199 -5.50 8.99 -23.90
CA VAL A 199 -4.84 8.93 -25.22
C VAL A 199 -5.79 8.35 -26.27
N ILE A 200 -6.69 7.45 -25.84
CA ILE A 200 -7.60 6.72 -26.72
C ILE A 200 -8.85 7.54 -27.03
N ILE A 201 -9.39 8.26 -26.05
CA ILE A 201 -10.62 9.05 -26.20
C ILE A 201 -10.24 10.47 -26.67
N PRO A 202 -10.73 10.94 -27.82
CA PRO A 202 -10.44 12.30 -28.30
C PRO A 202 -10.97 13.37 -27.35
N ASP A 203 -10.09 14.30 -26.94
CA ASP A 203 -10.45 15.45 -26.10
C ASP A 203 -11.39 16.41 -26.86
N ARG A 204 -12.64 16.54 -26.43
CA ARG A 204 -13.56 17.66 -26.76
C ARG A 204 -14.42 17.89 -25.51
N PRO A 205 -14.28 18.96 -24.69
CA PRO A 205 -13.61 20.28 -24.79
C PRO A 205 -12.13 20.34 -24.32
N PRO A 206 -11.44 21.52 -24.37
CA PRO A 206 -10.09 21.69 -23.84
C PRO A 206 -9.96 21.34 -22.34
N ILE A 207 -8.80 20.80 -21.97
CA ILE A 207 -8.48 20.32 -20.62
C ILE A 207 -8.63 21.43 -19.56
N GLU A 208 -9.38 21.12 -18.51
CA GLU A 208 -9.50 21.99 -17.34
C GLU A 208 -8.23 21.89 -16.49
N LYS A 209 -7.38 22.92 -16.58
CA LYS A 209 -6.10 22.94 -15.86
C LYS A 209 -6.34 23.26 -14.38
N PHE A 210 -6.19 22.25 -13.51
CA PHE A 210 -6.20 22.46 -12.06
C PHE A 210 -4.78 22.50 -11.47
N GLY A 211 -4.63 23.18 -10.33
CA GLY A 211 -3.37 23.26 -9.59
C GLY A 211 -2.20 23.85 -10.40
N HIS A 212 -0.98 23.71 -9.89
CA HIS A 212 0.20 24.31 -10.51
C HIS A 212 0.93 23.38 -11.49
N GLY A 213 1.57 23.97 -12.49
CA GLY A 213 2.49 23.28 -13.40
C GLY A 213 1.82 22.53 -14.56
N ARG A 214 2.66 22.02 -15.46
CA ARG A 214 2.23 21.35 -16.71
C ARG A 214 1.41 20.09 -16.41
N PHE A 215 0.31 19.92 -17.15
CA PHE A 215 -0.57 18.74 -17.02
C PHE A 215 0.16 17.43 -17.34
N ARG A 216 1.05 17.44 -18.35
CA ARG A 216 1.92 16.30 -18.69
C ARG A 216 2.76 15.81 -17.50
N THR A 217 3.26 16.74 -16.67
CA THR A 217 4.03 16.37 -15.47
C THR A 217 3.16 15.64 -14.46
N LYS A 218 1.89 16.02 -14.29
CA LYS A 218 0.95 15.32 -13.40
C LYS A 218 0.74 13.87 -13.85
N ILE A 219 0.56 13.67 -15.15
CA ILE A 219 0.45 12.33 -15.75
C ILE A 219 1.72 11.52 -15.51
N LEU A 220 2.90 12.08 -15.82
CA LEU A 220 4.18 11.39 -15.61
C LEU A 220 4.40 10.98 -14.15
N ILE A 221 4.14 11.89 -13.20
CA ILE A 221 4.24 11.59 -11.76
C ILE A 221 3.34 10.40 -11.41
N LEU A 222 2.08 10.43 -11.86
CA LEU A 222 1.11 9.41 -11.49
C LEU A 222 1.37 8.07 -12.19
N THR A 223 1.76 8.08 -13.46
CA THR A 223 2.16 6.86 -14.18
C THR A 223 3.38 6.23 -13.53
N PHE A 224 4.41 7.02 -13.21
CA PHE A 224 5.61 6.53 -12.53
C PHE A 224 5.30 5.97 -11.16
N SER A 225 4.54 6.69 -10.33
CA SER A 225 4.18 6.21 -9.00
C SER A 225 3.31 4.96 -9.05
N SER A 226 2.38 4.87 -10.01
CA SER A 226 1.51 3.71 -10.16
C SER A 226 2.26 2.50 -10.70
N ALA A 227 3.24 2.68 -11.59
CA ALA A 227 4.10 1.60 -12.08
C ALA A 227 4.92 0.98 -10.93
N LEU A 228 5.56 1.80 -10.10
CA LEU A 228 6.31 1.31 -8.94
C LEU A 228 5.40 0.61 -7.92
N LEU A 229 4.25 1.21 -7.59
CA LEU A 229 3.29 0.59 -6.67
C LEU A 229 2.70 -0.71 -7.21
N THR A 230 2.43 -0.78 -8.52
CA THR A 230 2.00 -2.00 -9.21
C THR A 230 3.07 -3.07 -9.12
N LEU A 231 4.34 -2.74 -9.36
CA LEU A 231 5.45 -3.68 -9.25
C LEU A 231 5.48 -4.33 -7.84
N GLY A 232 5.43 -3.52 -6.78
CA GLY A 232 5.42 -4.03 -5.41
C GLY A 232 4.16 -4.85 -5.09
N ALA A 233 2.98 -4.42 -5.55
CA ALA A 233 1.73 -5.15 -5.34
C ALA A 233 1.70 -6.49 -6.10
N ALA A 234 2.01 -6.47 -7.39
CA ALA A 234 2.06 -7.65 -8.26
C ALA A 234 3.11 -8.66 -7.78
N PHE A 235 4.27 -8.19 -7.29
CA PHE A 235 5.25 -9.08 -6.66
C PHE A 235 4.65 -9.81 -5.46
N ARG A 236 3.99 -9.09 -4.56
CA ARG A 236 3.31 -9.67 -3.37
C ARG A 236 2.20 -10.64 -3.74
N ALA A 237 1.38 -10.31 -4.75
CA ALA A 237 0.37 -11.23 -5.25
C ALA A 237 1.01 -12.48 -5.87
N GLY A 238 2.03 -12.32 -6.72
CA GLY A 238 2.72 -13.41 -7.39
C GLY A 238 3.34 -14.42 -6.42
N ILE A 239 4.05 -13.95 -5.38
CA ILE A 239 4.62 -14.86 -4.38
C ILE A 239 3.53 -15.57 -3.56
N ASN A 240 2.35 -14.97 -3.40
CA ASN A 240 1.23 -15.66 -2.77
C ASN A 240 0.73 -16.82 -3.63
N TYR A 241 0.75 -16.76 -4.97
CA TYR A 241 0.33 -17.90 -5.78
C TYR A 241 1.31 -19.08 -5.76
N VAL A 242 2.56 -18.87 -5.35
CA VAL A 242 3.60 -19.91 -5.32
C VAL A 242 4.16 -20.08 -3.90
N PRO A 243 3.35 -20.60 -2.96
CA PRO A 243 3.77 -20.77 -1.58
C PRO A 243 4.94 -21.76 -1.50
N ARG A 244 5.91 -21.47 -0.63
CA ARG A 244 7.03 -22.36 -0.33
C ARG A 244 6.95 -22.83 1.12
N PRO A 245 7.38 -24.06 1.44
CA PRO A 245 7.53 -24.48 2.83
C PRO A 245 8.47 -23.55 3.60
N SER A 246 8.18 -23.28 4.87
CA SER A 246 9.03 -22.44 5.74
C SER A 246 10.46 -22.99 5.88
N ALA A 247 10.64 -24.31 5.82
CA ALA A 247 11.95 -24.98 5.85
C ALA A 247 12.78 -24.80 4.57
N HIS A 248 12.14 -24.51 3.44
CA HIS A 248 12.80 -24.36 2.13
C HIS A 248 12.32 -23.09 1.41
N PRO A 249 12.69 -21.90 1.92
CA PRO A 249 12.32 -20.63 1.31
C PRO A 249 12.97 -20.45 -0.06
N ALA A 250 12.28 -19.77 -0.98
CA ALA A 250 12.82 -19.40 -2.28
C ALA A 250 13.53 -18.03 -2.23
N TRP A 251 14.26 -17.68 -3.30
CA TRP A 251 14.95 -16.40 -3.42
C TRP A 251 14.01 -15.20 -3.25
N TYR A 252 12.77 -15.30 -3.74
CA TYR A 252 11.76 -14.24 -3.67
C TYR A 252 11.16 -14.05 -2.27
N THR A 253 11.37 -14.99 -1.35
CA THR A 253 10.99 -14.84 0.07
C THR A 253 12.10 -14.19 0.92
N SER A 254 13.23 -13.81 0.32
CA SER A 254 14.36 -13.22 1.02
C SER A 254 14.05 -11.88 1.68
N LYS A 255 14.88 -11.53 2.68
CA LYS A 255 14.86 -10.22 3.34
C LYS A 255 15.11 -9.07 2.37
N ALA A 256 16.00 -9.26 1.38
CA ALA A 256 16.26 -8.26 0.35
C ALA A 256 14.98 -7.93 -0.44
N CYS A 257 14.26 -8.95 -0.93
CA CYS A 257 12.98 -8.75 -1.61
C CYS A 257 11.95 -8.07 -0.71
N PHE A 258 11.89 -8.45 0.57
CA PHE A 258 11.01 -7.81 1.54
C PHE A 258 11.24 -6.31 1.67
N TYR A 259 12.49 -5.85 1.84
CA TYR A 259 12.80 -4.44 2.00
C TYR A 259 12.67 -3.64 0.70
N ILE A 260 13.00 -4.25 -0.44
CA ILE A 260 12.92 -3.58 -1.75
C ILE A 260 11.46 -3.38 -2.16
N PHE A 261 10.66 -4.45 -2.21
CA PHE A 261 9.31 -4.40 -2.78
C PHE A 261 8.25 -3.83 -1.83
N ASN A 262 8.51 -3.81 -0.52
CA ASN A 262 7.66 -3.09 0.43
C ASN A 262 8.19 -1.67 0.64
N PHE A 263 9.33 -1.50 1.32
CA PHE A 263 9.66 -0.20 1.89
C PHE A 263 10.44 0.72 0.95
N THR A 264 11.28 0.19 0.06
CA THR A 264 12.09 1.01 -0.85
C THR A 264 11.21 1.69 -1.90
N ILE A 265 10.28 0.94 -2.52
CA ILE A 265 9.30 1.51 -3.44
C ILE A 265 8.50 2.62 -2.76
N GLU A 266 8.01 2.36 -1.56
CA GLU A 266 7.15 3.27 -0.82
C GLU A 266 7.87 4.56 -0.40
N ILE A 267 9.10 4.45 0.11
CA ILE A 267 9.86 5.63 0.52
C ILE A 267 10.21 6.51 -0.67
N ILE A 268 10.49 5.91 -1.85
CA ILE A 268 10.67 6.65 -3.11
C ILE A 268 9.41 7.47 -3.41
N ILE A 269 8.21 6.89 -3.30
CA ILE A 269 6.96 7.61 -3.55
C ILE A 269 6.73 8.74 -2.54
N VAL A 270 6.95 8.48 -1.25
CA VAL A 270 6.79 9.49 -0.18
C VAL A 270 7.65 10.72 -0.45
N TRP A 271 8.93 10.52 -0.79
CA TRP A 271 9.86 11.60 -1.07
C TRP A 271 9.60 12.25 -2.43
N LEU A 272 9.27 11.48 -3.46
CA LEU A 272 8.85 12.01 -4.76
C LEU A 272 7.71 13.01 -4.60
N TYR A 273 6.70 12.66 -3.81
CA TYR A 273 5.52 13.51 -3.60
C TYR A 273 5.82 14.77 -2.80
N ALA A 274 6.72 14.68 -1.82
CA ALA A 274 7.21 15.84 -1.07
C ALA A 274 8.04 16.79 -1.96
N MET A 275 9.06 16.25 -2.67
CA MET A 275 9.99 17.05 -3.48
C MET A 275 9.30 17.75 -4.64
N ILE A 276 8.43 17.05 -5.35
CA ILE A 276 7.73 17.60 -6.53
C ILE A 276 6.57 18.53 -6.13
N ARG A 277 6.30 18.68 -4.82
CA ARG A 277 5.21 19.48 -4.27
C ARG A 277 3.87 19.08 -4.88
N VAL A 278 3.55 17.79 -4.76
CA VAL A 278 2.28 17.22 -5.22
C VAL A 278 1.09 17.97 -4.60
N ASP A 279 1.25 18.49 -3.40
CA ASP A 279 0.29 19.38 -2.73
C ASP A 279 -0.11 20.59 -3.59
N LYS A 280 0.84 21.25 -4.26
CA LYS A 280 0.57 22.41 -5.12
C LYS A 280 0.08 21.99 -6.50
N ARG A 281 0.59 20.88 -7.03
CA ARG A 281 0.28 20.42 -8.39
C ARG A 281 -1.11 19.82 -8.48
N PHE A 282 -1.52 19.06 -7.48
CA PHE A 282 -2.80 18.36 -7.49
C PHE A 282 -3.89 19.05 -6.67
N HIS A 283 -3.65 20.27 -6.19
CA HIS A 283 -4.66 21.07 -5.50
C HIS A 283 -5.87 21.34 -6.39
N ILE A 284 -7.07 21.18 -5.83
CA ILE A 284 -8.35 21.58 -6.41
C ILE A 284 -9.00 22.52 -5.39
N PRO A 285 -9.64 23.64 -5.81
CA PRO A 285 -10.37 24.52 -4.91
C PRO A 285 -11.40 23.77 -4.04
N ASP A 286 -11.62 24.26 -2.81
CA ASP A 286 -12.62 23.66 -1.93
C ASP A 286 -14.02 23.91 -2.51
N GLY A 287 -14.84 22.86 -2.61
CA GLY A 287 -16.23 22.95 -3.11
C GLY A 287 -16.41 22.73 -4.62
N SER A 288 -15.38 22.32 -5.36
CA SER A 288 -15.55 21.96 -6.78
C SER A 288 -16.45 20.73 -6.95
N HIS A 289 -17.62 20.92 -7.56
CA HIS A 289 -18.67 19.90 -7.69
C HIS A 289 -19.14 19.68 -9.14
N SER A 290 -18.71 20.51 -10.08
CA SER A 290 -19.14 20.51 -11.48
C SER A 290 -18.00 20.88 -12.46
N PRO A 291 -18.18 20.59 -13.77
CA PRO A 291 -17.27 21.09 -14.80
C PRO A 291 -17.07 22.61 -14.70
N GLY A 292 -15.83 23.07 -14.82
CA GLY A 292 -15.48 24.50 -14.71
C GLY A 292 -15.14 25.00 -13.31
N ASP A 293 -15.29 24.19 -12.25
CA ASP A 293 -15.01 24.62 -10.86
C ASP A 293 -13.51 24.57 -10.46
N TYR A 294 -12.57 24.38 -11.40
CA TYR A 294 -11.14 24.16 -11.11
C TYR A 294 -10.28 25.42 -11.01
#